data_AF-A0A940NEU9-F1
#
_entry.id   AF-A0A940NEU9-F1
#
_cell.length_a   1.000
_cell.length_b   1.000
_cell.length_c   1.000
_cell.angle_alpha   90.00
_cell.angle_beta   90.00
_cell.angle_gamma   90.00
#
_symmetry.space_group_name_H-M   'P 1'
#
loop_
_entity.id
_entity.type
_entity.pdbx_description
1 polymer ?
#
loop_
_entity_poly.entity_id
_entity_poly.type
_entity_poly.pdbx_seq_one_letter_code
_entity_poly.pdbx_strand_id
1 'polypeptide(L)' 'MSYIAPVKEMLFVLNELSGIEDVAKLPGFEEAGFETAQAVLEESAKLCGEVLAPLNVEGD' A
#
# COMPACT_ATOMS: atom_id res chain seq x y z
N MET A 1 5.65 -18.52 -8.79
CA MET A 1 6.45 -17.36 -8.35
C MET A 1 5.76 -16.73 -7.16
N SER A 2 6.47 -16.40 -6.09
CA SER A 2 5.86 -15.64 -4.98
C SER A 2 5.97 -14.16 -5.30
N TYR A 3 4.85 -13.46 -5.41
CA TYR A 3 4.83 -12.00 -5.51
C TYR A 3 4.99 -11.40 -4.12
N ILE A 4 5.95 -10.50 -3.97
CA ILE A 4 6.23 -9.80 -2.71
C ILE A 4 6.13 -8.31 -3.01
N ALA A 5 5.13 -7.64 -2.44
CA ALA A 5 4.96 -6.20 -2.62
C ALA A 5 6.07 -5.43 -1.85
N PRO A 6 6.69 -4.41 -2.45
CA PRO A 6 7.72 -3.59 -1.81
C PRO A 6 7.10 -2.53 -0.88
N VAL A 7 6.37 -2.97 0.16
CA VAL A 7 5.61 -2.10 1.08
C VAL A 7 6.51 -1.06 1.75
N LYS A 8 7.73 -1.45 2.14
CA LYS A 8 8.67 -0.55 2.80
C LYS A 8 9.06 0.63 1.90
N GLU A 9 9.35 0.37 0.64
CA GLU A 9 9.69 1.40 -0.35
C GLU A 9 8.49 2.29 -0.65
N MET A 10 7.28 1.72 -0.75
CA MET A 10 6.05 2.50 -0.92
C MET A 10 5.82 3.47 0.25
N LEU A 11 5.97 3.00 1.49
CA LEU A 11 5.82 3.84 2.69
C LEU A 11 6.89 4.92 2.79
N PHE A 12 8.13 4.60 2.40
CA PHE A 12 9.19 5.61 2.28
C PHE A 12 8.80 6.72 1.32
N VAL A 13 8.24 6.39 0.15
CA VAL A 13 7.80 7.40 -0.83
C VAL A 13 6.64 8.24 -0.29
N LEU A 14 5.68 7.62 0.40
CA LEU A 14 4.55 8.34 1.00
C LEU A 14 5.01 9.31 2.10
N ASN A 15 5.97 8.91 2.92
CA ASN A 15 6.48 9.75 4.01
C ASN A 15 7.46 10.82 3.53
N GLU A 16 8.51 10.43 2.82
CA GLU A 16 9.67 11.30 2.54
C GLU A 16 9.53 12.13 1.26
N LEU A 17 8.71 11.69 0.30
CA LEU A 17 8.55 12.39 -0.98
C LEU A 17 7.17 13.01 -1.17
N SER A 18 6.12 12.34 -0.70
CA SER A 18 4.73 12.75 -0.99
C SER A 18 4.10 13.56 0.13
N GLY A 19 4.63 13.51 1.35
CA GLY A 19 4.10 14.24 2.50
C GLY A 19 2.69 13.78 2.90
N ILE A 20 2.51 12.48 3.16
CA ILE A 20 1.17 11.92 3.46
C ILE A 20 0.47 12.58 4.65
N GLU A 21 1.22 13.07 5.63
CA GLU A 21 0.68 13.85 6.75
C GLU A 21 0.12 15.22 6.33
N ASP A 22 0.60 15.79 5.23
CA ASP A 22 0.03 17.02 4.68
C ASP A 22 -1.26 16.74 3.90
N VAL A 23 -1.35 15.56 3.27
CA VAL A 23 -2.60 15.09 2.64
C VAL A 23 -3.69 14.92 3.68
N ALA A 24 -3.36 14.36 4.84
CA ALA A 24 -4.31 14.17 5.94
C ALA A 24 -4.90 15.49 6.50
N LYS A 25 -4.28 16.63 6.22
CA LYS A 25 -4.80 17.96 6.61
C LYS A 25 -5.84 18.52 5.64
N LEU A 26 -6.02 17.90 4.49
CA LEU A 26 -7.00 18.35 3.50
C LEU A 26 -8.42 17.95 3.93
N PRO A 27 -9.43 18.80 3.70
CA PRO A 27 -10.81 18.47 4.02
C PRO A 27 -11.26 17.18 3.33
N GLY A 28 -11.75 16.21 4.11
CA GLY A 28 -12.20 14.90 3.62
C GLY A 28 -11.10 13.83 3.52
N PHE A 29 -9.86 14.14 3.92
CA PHE A 29 -8.73 13.21 3.93
C PHE A 29 -8.18 12.95 5.34
N GLU A 30 -8.91 13.32 6.39
CA GLU A 30 -8.45 13.30 7.78
C GLU A 30 -7.93 11.92 8.23
N GLU A 31 -8.48 10.84 7.67
CA GLU A 31 -8.10 9.46 7.96
C GLU A 31 -7.00 8.91 7.02
N ALA A 32 -6.54 9.70 6.03
CA ALA A 32 -5.54 9.30 5.04
C ALA A 32 -4.09 9.60 5.50
N GLY A 33 -3.82 9.45 6.80
CA GLY A 33 -2.49 9.61 7.40
C GLY A 33 -1.60 8.39 7.25
N PHE A 34 -0.37 8.48 7.76
CA PHE A 34 0.65 7.43 7.60
C PHE A 34 0.22 6.08 8.19
N GLU A 35 -0.39 6.07 9.37
CA GLU A 35 -0.84 4.85 10.05
C GLU A 35 -1.85 4.07 9.20
N THR A 36 -2.88 4.76 8.70
CA THR A 36 -3.88 4.15 7.82
C THR A 36 -3.26 3.64 6.53
N ALA A 37 -2.37 4.41 5.92
CA ALA A 37 -1.68 4.00 4.69
C ALA A 37 -0.81 2.75 4.91
N GLN A 38 -0.11 2.65 6.04
CA GLN A 38 0.63 1.46 6.42
C GLN A 38 -0.28 0.24 6.53
N ALA A 39 -1.35 0.33 7.31
CA ALA A 39 -2.28 -0.79 7.50
C ALA A 39 -2.89 -1.26 6.16
N VAL A 40 -3.30 -0.32 5.30
CA VAL A 40 -3.88 -0.62 3.99
C VAL A 40 -2.85 -1.30 3.08
N LEU A 41 -1.61 -0.80 3.03
CA LEU A 41 -0.57 -1.37 2.16
C LEU A 41 -0.13 -2.76 2.63
N GLU A 42 -0.07 -3.01 3.95
CA GLU A 42 0.26 -4.33 4.50
C GLU A 42 -0.80 -5.38 4.15
N GLU A 43 -2.10 -5.08 4.33
CA GLU A 43 -3.16 -6.01 3.97
C GLU A 43 -3.30 -6.17 2.44
N SER A 44 -3.10 -5.10 1.68
CA SER A 44 -3.07 -5.16 0.21
C SER A 44 -1.93 -6.04 -0.29
N ALA A 45 -0.76 -5.99 0.35
CA ALA A 45 0.37 -6.85 0.01
C ALA A 45 0.04 -8.34 0.22
N LYS A 46 -0.64 -8.69 1.32
CA LYS A 46 -1.12 -10.05 1.58
C LYS A 46 -2.11 -10.50 0.51
N LEU A 47 -3.12 -9.68 0.20
CA LEU A 47 -4.10 -9.98 -0.83
C LEU A 47 -3.44 -10.21 -2.20
N CYS A 48 -2.53 -9.33 -2.59
CA CYS A 48 -1.81 -9.46 -3.86
C CYS A 48 -0.92 -10.71 -3.90
N GLY A 49 -0.25 -11.05 -2.81
CA GLY A 49 0.63 -12.22 -2.73
C GLY A 49 -0.11 -13.56 -2.64
N GLU A 50 -1.16 -13.63 -1.83
CA GLU A 50 -1.86 -14.88 -1.49
C GLU A 50 -3.01 -15.21 -2.43
N VAL A 51 -3.65 -14.19 -3.02
CA VAL A 51 -4.84 -14.39 -3.87
C VAL A 51 -4.55 -14.03 -5.32
N LEU A 52 -4.04 -12.82 -5.60
CA LEU A 52 -3.91 -12.36 -6.98
C LEU A 52 -2.75 -13.03 -7.72
N ALA A 53 -1.57 -13.15 -7.09
CA ALA A 53 -0.40 -13.76 -7.74
C ALA A 53 -0.62 -15.20 -8.22
N PRO A 54 -1.27 -16.09 -7.45
CA PRO A 54 -1.58 -17.44 -7.90
C PRO A 54 -2.47 -17.48 -9.14
N LEU A 55 -3.47 -16.58 -9.23
CA LEU A 55 -4.39 -16.51 -10.37
C LEU A 55 -3.71 -16.00 -11.65
N ASN A 56 -2.58 -15.32 -11.54
CA ASN A 56 -1.86 -14.78 -12.70
C ASN A 56 -1.29 -15.88 -13.62
N VAL A 57 -1.06 -17.10 -13.11
CA VAL A 57 -0.57 -18.22 -13.94
C VAL A 57 -1.71 -18.85 -14.74
N GLU A 58 -2.90 -18.94 -14.16
CA GLU A 58 -4.08 -19.47 -14.88
C GLU A 58 -4.57 -18.48 -15.94
N GLY A 59 -4.40 -17.18 -15.70
CA GLY A 59 -4.84 -16.12 -16.60
C GLY A 59 -3.90 -15.73 -17.74
N ASP A 60 -2.66 -16.23 -17.77
CA ASP A 60 -1.65 -15.99 -18.83
C ASP A 60 -1.78 -17.01 -19.98
#